data_AF-A0A957R748-F1
#
_entry.id   AF-A0A957R748-F1
#
_cell.length_a   1.000
_cell.length_b   1.000
_cell.length_c   1.000
_cell.angle_alpha   90.00
_cell.angle_beta   90.00
_cell.angle_gamma   90.00
#
_symmetry.space_group_name_H-M   'P 1'
#
loop_
_entity.id
_entity.type
_entity.pdbx_description
1 polymer ?
#
loop_
_entity_poly.entity_id
_entity_poly.type
_entity_poly.pdbx_seq_one_letter_code
_entity_poly.pdbx_strand_id
1 'polypeptide(L)'
;MAISTKGRRKVNYKGQKFIWYVNEVTQEIPEEGFVDEVLPERYLHIISTNKKFIIHYRMPKTGDESALLEIEGPLFPRAPEAKEIRVPRWRHDSKRYPTNDFVRRLIHWSMNPDAE
;
A
#
# COMPACT_ATOMS: atom_id res chain seq x y z
N MET A 1 24.04 -3.29 -11.14
CA MET A 1 24.02 -3.55 -9.68
C MET A 1 22.58 -3.74 -9.23
N ALA A 2 22.21 -4.93 -8.77
CA ALA A 2 20.88 -5.19 -8.24
C ALA A 2 20.85 -4.83 -6.75
N ILE A 3 20.27 -3.67 -6.41
CA ILE A 3 19.97 -3.34 -5.01
C ILE A 3 18.88 -4.30 -4.55
N SER A 4 19.26 -5.38 -3.86
CA SER A 4 18.34 -6.25 -3.13
C SER A 4 17.86 -5.49 -1.89
N THR A 5 16.92 -4.58 -2.08
CA THR A 5 16.20 -3.96 -0.97
C THR A 5 15.42 -5.06 -0.25
N LYS A 6 15.78 -5.36 1.01
CA LYS A 6 15.15 -6.39 1.85
C LYS A 6 13.63 -6.26 1.77
N GLY A 7 12.92 -7.37 1.59
CA GLY A 7 11.45 -7.41 1.66
C GLY A 7 10.70 -7.22 0.32
N ARG A 8 11.39 -6.98 -0.81
CA ARG A 8 10.75 -6.96 -2.13
C ARG A 8 10.30 -8.34 -2.57
N ARG A 9 9.02 -8.46 -2.90
CA ARG A 9 8.37 -9.68 -3.39
C ARG A 9 7.79 -9.43 -4.78
N LYS A 10 7.74 -10.48 -5.59
CA LYS A 10 7.16 -10.45 -6.94
C LYS A 10 5.79 -11.13 -6.89
N VAL A 11 4.84 -10.57 -7.61
CA VAL A 11 3.52 -11.17 -7.79
C VAL A 11 3.10 -11.02 -9.25
N ASN A 12 2.42 -12.04 -9.76
CA ASN A 12 1.79 -12.00 -11.08
C ASN A 12 0.28 -11.81 -10.89
N TYR A 13 -0.30 -10.90 -11.67
CA TYR A 13 -1.74 -10.69 -11.80
C TYR A 13 -2.09 -10.53 -13.28
N LYS A 14 -2.99 -11.39 -13.78
CA LYS A 14 -3.44 -11.42 -15.19
C LYS A 14 -2.30 -11.32 -16.23
N GLY A 15 -1.18 -12.01 -15.99
CA GLY A 15 -0.02 -12.00 -16.89
C GLY A 15 0.94 -10.82 -16.70
N GLN A 16 0.53 -9.77 -15.99
CA GLN A 16 1.37 -8.63 -15.65
C GLN A 16 2.16 -8.90 -14.36
N LYS A 17 3.44 -8.53 -14.36
CA LYS A 17 4.34 -8.68 -13.22
C LYS A 17 4.35 -7.41 -12.38
N PHE A 18 4.24 -7.59 -11.07
CA PHE A 18 4.30 -6.53 -10.08
C PHE A 18 5.36 -6.85 -9.04
N ILE A 19 5.93 -5.81 -8.46
CA ILE A 19 6.86 -5.85 -7.34
C ILE A 19 6.17 -5.13 -6.19
N TRP A 20 6.20 -5.74 -5.01
CA TRP A 20 5.64 -5.12 -3.82
C TRP A 20 6.59 -5.26 -2.62
N TYR A 21 6.53 -4.31 -1.70
CA TYR A 21 7.29 -4.31 -0.45
C TYR A 21 6.61 -3.44 0.59
N VAL A 22 6.91 -3.68 1.86
CA VAL A 22 6.47 -2.83 2.96
C VAL A 22 7.62 -1.95 3.39
N ASN A 23 7.35 -0.66 3.57
CA ASN A 23 8.23 0.30 4.20
C ASN A 23 7.65 0.69 5.57
N GLU A 24 8.48 0.77 6.60
CA GLU A 24 8.09 1.25 7.92
C GLU A 24 8.80 2.59 8.15
N VAL A 25 8.01 3.65 8.36
CA VAL A 25 8.50 5.01 8.61
C VAL A 25 8.15 5.37 10.04
N THR A 26 9.18 5.56 10.87
CA THR A 26 9.04 6.10 12.22
C THR A 26 9.16 7.61 12.11
N GLN A 27 8.11 8.35 12.46
CA GLN A 27 8.14 9.80 12.51
C GLN A 27 8.48 10.23 13.94
N GLU A 28 9.70 10.71 14.16
CA GLU A 28 10.09 11.33 15.42
C GLU A 28 9.50 12.76 15.45
N ILE A 29 8.53 13.01 16.32
CA ILE A 29 7.99 14.35 16.57
C ILE A 29 8.79 14.95 17.73
N PRO A 30 9.36 16.17 17.61
CA PRO A 30 10.15 16.78 18.66
C PRO A 30 9.31 17.01 19.94
N GLU A 31 9.92 16.66 21.08
CA GLU A 31 9.33 16.57 22.41
C GLU A 31 8.78 17.91 22.93
N GLU A 32 7.46 18.04 23.02
CA GLU A 32 6.80 18.83 24.06
C GLU A 32 5.60 18.04 24.60
N GLY A 33 5.83 17.30 25.70
CA GLY A 33 4.78 16.79 26.60
C GLY A 33 3.89 15.66 26.06
N PHE A 34 3.99 14.50 26.70
CA PHE A 34 3.22 13.27 26.45
C PHE A 34 3.60 12.52 25.16
N VAL A 35 4.41 11.47 25.34
CA VAL A 35 4.74 10.51 24.29
C VAL A 35 3.57 9.54 24.18
N ASP A 36 2.59 9.83 23.32
CA ASP A 36 1.74 8.77 22.78
C ASP A 36 2.66 7.78 22.05
N GLU A 37 2.49 6.48 22.28
CA GLU A 37 3.29 5.43 21.62
C GLU A 37 3.33 5.68 20.11
N VAL A 38 4.49 6.11 19.60
CA VAL A 38 4.70 6.42 18.19
C VAL A 38 4.72 5.10 17.42
N LEU A 39 3.54 4.59 17.09
CA LEU A 39 3.43 3.42 16.22
C LEU A 39 4.01 3.79 14.85
N PRO A 40 4.96 3.03 14.30
CA PRO A 40 5.54 3.33 12.99
C PRO A 40 4.44 3.30 11.92
N GLU A 41 4.47 4.26 10.98
CA GLU A 41 3.62 4.22 9.80
C GLU A 41 4.14 3.15 8.84
N ARG A 42 3.24 2.37 8.25
CA ARG A 42 3.62 1.28 7.35
C ARG A 42 2.96 1.48 6.00
N TYR A 43 3.77 1.50 4.96
CA TYR A 43 3.34 1.70 3.58
C TYR A 43 3.62 0.44 2.78
N LEU A 44 2.56 -0.18 2.25
CA LEU A 44 2.65 -1.23 1.25
C LEU A 44 2.74 -0.59 -0.13
N HIS A 45 3.91 -0.67 -0.75
CA HIS A 45 4.15 -0.22 -2.11
C HIS A 45 3.86 -1.36 -3.09
N ILE A 46 3.10 -1.09 -4.15
CA ILE A 46 2.87 -2.03 -5.25
C ILE A 46 3.15 -1.32 -6.56
N ILE A 47 4.11 -1.85 -7.31
CA ILE A 47 4.66 -1.23 -8.52
C ILE A 47 4.63 -2.26 -9.64
N SER A 48 4.03 -1.92 -10.78
CA SER A 48 4.13 -2.74 -11.99
C SER A 48 5.51 -2.63 -12.63
N THR A 49 5.97 -3.67 -13.33
CA THR A 49 7.27 -3.64 -14.02
C THR A 49 7.38 -2.57 -15.10
N ASN A 50 6.26 -2.20 -15.72
CA ASN A 50 6.19 -1.10 -16.70
C ASN A 50 6.00 0.28 -16.04
N LYS A 51 5.98 0.37 -14.70
CA LYS A 51 5.76 1.59 -13.90
C LYS A 51 4.48 2.37 -14.22
N LYS A 52 3.54 1.77 -14.96
CA LYS A 52 2.24 2.38 -15.25
C LYS A 52 1.30 2.33 -14.06
N PHE A 53 1.45 1.35 -13.18
CA PHE A 53 0.66 1.17 -11.97
C PHE A 53 1.59 1.29 -10.76
N ILE A 54 1.38 2.31 -9.95
CA ILE A 54 2.13 2.59 -8.73
C ILE A 54 1.11 3.03 -7.69
N ILE A 55 1.02 2.27 -6.60
CA ILE A 55 0.15 2.59 -5.47
C ILE A 55 0.90 2.41 -4.15
N HIS A 56 0.52 3.22 -3.17
CA HIS A 56 1.06 3.25 -1.82
C HIS A 56 -0.10 3.10 -0.86
N TYR A 57 -0.21 1.94 -0.23
CA TYR A 57 -1.25 1.67 0.72
C TYR A 57 -0.72 1.88 2.13
N ARG A 58 -1.19 2.94 2.79
CA ARG A 58 -0.93 3.18 4.21
C ARG A 58 -1.76 2.20 5.02
N MET A 59 -1.08 1.26 5.68
CA MET A 59 -1.73 0.28 6.54
C MET A 59 -2.35 1.01 7.75
N PRO A 60 -3.66 0.85 8.01
CA PRO A 60 -4.33 1.58 9.08
C PRO A 60 -3.87 1.10 10.45
N LYS A 61 -3.73 2.04 11.39
CA LYS A 61 -3.39 1.77 12.78
C LYS A 61 -4.63 1.44 13.62
N THR A 62 -4.43 1.04 14.86
CA THR A 62 -5.52 0.95 15.84
C THR A 62 -6.06 2.36 16.06
N GLY A 63 -7.37 2.56 15.88
CA GLY A 63 -8.00 3.88 15.94
C GLY A 63 -8.28 4.53 14.58
N ASP A 64 -7.60 4.11 13.50
CA ASP A 64 -7.92 4.63 12.16
C ASP A 64 -9.29 4.09 11.69
N GLU A 65 -10.16 4.97 11.18
CA GLU A 65 -11.46 4.60 10.61
C GLU A 65 -11.34 4.02 9.19
N SER A 66 -10.34 4.46 8.43
CA SER A 66 -10.10 4.07 7.04
C SER A 66 -8.61 3.92 6.74
N ALA A 67 -8.28 3.16 5.70
CA ALA A 67 -6.93 3.14 5.14
C ALA A 67 -6.78 4.18 4.01
N LEU A 68 -5.55 4.64 3.77
CA LEU A 68 -5.24 5.57 2.69
C LEU A 68 -4.53 4.83 1.56
N LEU A 69 -4.97 5.07 0.33
CA LEU A 69 -4.34 4.58 -0.87
C LEU A 69 -3.89 5.77 -1.73
N GLU A 70 -2.58 5.97 -1.83
CA GLU A 70 -1.99 6.97 -2.72
C GLU A 70 -1.69 6.33 -4.07
N ILE A 71 -1.87 7.10 -5.14
CA ILE A 71 -1.77 6.66 -6.52
C ILE A 71 -0.79 7.58 -7.24
N GLU A 72 0.33 7.02 -7.67
CA GLU A 72 1.34 7.75 -8.46
C GLU A 72 1.34 7.32 -9.94
N GLY A 73 0.81 6.13 -10.23
CA GLY A 73 0.85 5.57 -11.58
C GLY A 73 -0.27 6.11 -12.48
N PRO A 74 -0.01 6.33 -13.79
CA PRO A 74 -1.04 6.81 -14.74
C PRO A 74 -2.16 5.78 -15.03
N LEU A 75 -1.98 4.52 -14.61
CA LEU A 75 -2.94 3.44 -14.84
C LEU A 75 -3.66 3.13 -13.52
N PHE A 76 -4.70 3.90 -13.21
CA PHE A 76 -5.62 3.60 -12.12
C PHE A 76 -7.08 3.78 -12.58
N PRO A 77 -7.66 2.77 -13.26
CA PRO A 77 -8.96 2.88 -13.91
C PRO A 77 -10.11 3.28 -12.98
N ARG A 78 -10.01 2.92 -11.69
CA ARG A 78 -11.06 3.19 -10.70
C ARG A 78 -11.23 4.67 -10.38
N ALA A 79 -10.16 5.45 -10.50
CA ALA A 79 -10.18 6.88 -10.26
C ALA A 79 -9.01 7.54 -11.01
N PRO A 80 -9.19 7.83 -12.30
CA PRO A 80 -8.08 8.21 -13.21
C PRO A 80 -7.37 9.52 -12.84
N GLU A 81 -7.98 10.36 -12.00
CA GLU A 81 -7.41 11.65 -11.55
C GLU A 81 -7.13 11.70 -10.03
N ALA A 82 -7.47 10.65 -9.30
CA ALA A 82 -7.27 10.64 -7.85
C ALA A 82 -5.79 10.39 -7.55
N LYS A 83 -5.20 11.29 -6.78
CA LYS A 83 -3.88 11.08 -6.17
C LYS A 83 -3.96 10.26 -4.90
N GLU A 84 -5.11 10.33 -4.22
CA GLU A 84 -5.36 9.66 -2.94
C GLU A 84 -6.82 9.23 -2.84
N ILE A 85 -7.05 8.05 -2.27
CA ILE A 85 -8.38 7.50 -2.02
C ILE A 85 -8.41 6.92 -0.61
N ARG A 86 -9.47 7.23 0.14
CA ARG A 86 -9.78 6.54 1.38
C ARG A 86 -10.50 5.24 1.06
N VAL A 87 -9.98 4.14 1.57
CA VAL A 87 -10.56 2.81 1.40
C VAL A 87 -10.94 2.20 2.75
N PRO A 88 -12.00 1.39 2.80
CA PRO A 88 -12.40 0.74 4.04
C PRO A 88 -11.30 -0.19 4.55
N ARG A 89 -11.27 -0.41 5.86
CA ARG A 89 -10.34 -1.36 6.46
C ARG A 89 -10.63 -2.77 5.95
N TRP A 90 -9.58 -3.43 5.50
CA TRP A 90 -9.64 -4.81 5.08
C TRP A 90 -9.20 -5.73 6.20
N ARG A 91 -9.76 -6.96 6.23
CA ARG A 91 -9.49 -7.97 7.26
C ARG A 91 -7.98 -8.29 7.45
N HIS A 92 -7.17 -8.01 6.43
CA HIS A 92 -5.73 -8.25 6.43
C HIS A 92 -4.91 -7.11 7.05
N ASP A 93 -5.51 -5.97 7.38
CA ASP A 93 -4.82 -4.80 7.93
C ASP A 93 -4.29 -5.03 9.35
N SER A 94 -4.87 -5.98 10.08
CA SER A 94 -4.40 -6.39 11.41
C SER A 94 -3.08 -7.18 11.36
N LYS A 95 -2.66 -7.65 10.18
CA LYS A 95 -1.42 -8.42 10.04
C LYS A 95 -0.22 -7.50 9.85
N ARG A 96 0.88 -7.81 10.52
CA ARG A 96 2.14 -7.07 10.39
C ARG A 96 2.70 -7.05 8.96
N TYR A 97 2.52 -8.15 8.22
CA TYR A 97 2.95 -8.28 6.84
C TYR A 97 1.80 -8.70 5.94
N PRO A 98 1.57 -7.98 4.82
CA PRO A 98 0.57 -8.37 3.85
C PRO A 98 0.96 -9.68 3.15
N THR A 99 -0.05 -10.40 2.67
CA THR A 99 0.15 -11.66 1.94
C THR A 99 0.09 -11.40 0.43
N ASN A 100 0.62 -12.33 -0.37
CA ASN A 100 0.46 -12.25 -1.82
C ASN A 100 -1.02 -12.24 -2.26
N ASP A 101 -1.91 -12.91 -1.51
CA ASP A 101 -3.34 -12.91 -1.79
C ASP A 101 -3.95 -11.51 -1.61
N PHE A 102 -3.63 -10.86 -0.49
CA PHE A 102 -4.04 -9.48 -0.23
C PHE A 102 -3.56 -8.52 -1.32
N VAL A 103 -2.28 -8.60 -1.70
CA VAL A 103 -1.71 -7.77 -2.76
C VAL A 103 -2.43 -8.00 -4.09
N ARG A 104 -2.75 -9.25 -4.43
CA ARG A 104 -3.53 -9.56 -5.64
C ARG A 104 -4.94 -8.97 -5.59
N ARG A 105 -5.61 -9.04 -4.43
CA ARG A 105 -6.93 -8.42 -4.23
C ARG A 105 -6.87 -6.91 -4.36
N LEU A 106 -5.86 -6.26 -3.78
CA LEU A 106 -5.67 -4.82 -3.92
C LEU A 106 -5.45 -4.43 -5.38
N ILE A 107 -4.58 -5.14 -6.10
CA ILE A 107 -4.39 -4.91 -7.55
C ILE A 107 -5.70 -5.13 -8.32
N HIS A 108 -6.44 -6.19 -7.99
CA HIS A 108 -7.73 -6.47 -8.63
C HIS A 108 -8.73 -5.33 -8.41
N TRP A 109 -8.89 -4.89 -7.16
CA TRP A 109 -9.77 -3.80 -6.76
C TRP A 109 -9.37 -2.48 -7.44
N SER A 110 -8.06 -2.18 -7.54
CA SER A 110 -7.57 -0.95 -8.20
C SER A 110 -7.77 -0.96 -9.72
N MET A 111 -7.65 -2.14 -10.35
CA MET A 111 -7.76 -2.30 -11.81
C MET A 111 -9.20 -2.53 -12.28
N ASN A 112 -10.11 -2.89 -11.38
CA ASN A 112 -11.49 -3.21 -11.70
C ASN A 112 -12.43 -2.28 -10.92
N PRO A 113 -13.00 -1.24 -11.55
CA PRO A 113 -13.87 -0.28 -10.88
C PRO A 113 -15.11 -0.94 -10.27
N ASP A 114 -15.58 -2.04 -10.87
CA ASP A 114 -16.77 -2.79 -10.45
C ASP A 114 -16.49 -3.82 -9.35
N ALA A 115 -15.24 -3.95 -8.87
CA ALA A 115 -14.90 -4.89 -7.81
C ALA A 115 -15.18 -4.30 -6.42
N GLU A 116 -16.01 -4.99 -5.63
CA GLU A 116 -16.26 -4.72 -4.21
C GLU A 116 -15.14 -5.26 -3.30
#